data_AF-A0A357YI75-F1
#
_entry.id   AF-A0A357YI75-F1
#
_cell.length_a   1.000
_cell.length_b   1.000
_cell.length_c   1.000
_cell.angle_alpha   90.00
_cell.angle_beta   90.00
_cell.angle_gamma   90.00
#
_symmetry.space_group_name_H-M   'P 1'
#
loop_
_entity.id
_entity.type
_entity.pdbx_description
1 polymer ?
#
loop_
_entity_poly.entity_id
_entity_poly.type
_entity_poly.pdbx_seq_one_letter_code
_entity_poly.pdbx_strand_id
1 'polypeptide(L)'
;MQTTSKLLMVRPARFSYNEETAQNNYFQQKTELSDQESEQDRIAENALREFDAFVKLLKANDVDLTVVQDTAEPKTPDSIFPNN
;
A
#
# COMPACT_ATOMS: atom_id res chain seq x y z
N MET A 1 -9.12 -28.26 -3.87
CA MET A 1 -8.70 -26.93 -3.38
C MET A 1 -9.48 -25.90 -4.18
N GLN A 2 -10.49 -25.26 -3.59
CA GLN A 2 -11.23 -24.17 -4.26
C GLN A 2 -10.54 -22.87 -3.85
N THR A 3 -9.83 -22.25 -4.78
CA THR A 3 -9.23 -20.93 -4.59
C THR A 3 -10.17 -19.88 -5.18
N THR A 4 -10.27 -18.72 -4.53
CA THR A 4 -11.04 -17.59 -5.04
C THR A 4 -10.39 -17.01 -6.31
N SER A 5 -11.20 -16.54 -7.25
CA SER A 5 -10.74 -15.82 -8.45
C SER A 5 -10.76 -14.30 -8.28
N LYS A 6 -11.09 -13.80 -7.08
CA LYS A 6 -11.25 -12.38 -6.78
C LYS A 6 -10.13 -11.87 -5.89
N LEU A 7 -9.64 -10.67 -6.20
CA LEU A 7 -8.62 -9.97 -5.43
C LEU A 7 -9.18 -8.65 -4.89
N LEU A 8 -9.01 -8.43 -3.58
CA LEU A 8 -9.25 -7.15 -2.92
C LEU A 8 -7.93 -6.40 -2.80
N MET A 9 -7.93 -5.12 -3.15
CA MET A 9 -6.80 -4.21 -2.93
C MET A 9 -7.33 -2.92 -2.28
N VAL A 10 -6.51 -2.30 -1.45
CA VAL A 10 -6.82 -1.01 -0.82
C VAL A 10 -5.85 0.03 -1.37
N ARG A 11 -6.38 1.08 -1.98
CA ARG A 11 -5.59 2.21 -2.47
C ARG A 11 -5.35 3.16 -1.30
N PRO A 12 -4.11 3.29 -0.79
CA PRO A 12 -3.85 4.03 0.45
C PRO A 12 -4.12 5.53 0.28
N ALA A 13 -4.50 6.22 1.35
CA ALA A 13 -4.57 7.67 1.34
C ALA A 13 -3.17 8.30 1.45
N ARG A 14 -2.30 7.67 2.25
CA ARG A 14 -0.86 7.99 2.36
C ARG A 14 -0.09 6.75 2.81
N PHE A 15 0.83 6.29 1.98
CA PHE A 15 1.75 5.20 2.35
C PHE A 15 2.93 5.77 3.15
N SER A 16 3.24 5.16 4.30
CA SER A 16 4.39 5.57 5.12
C SER A 16 4.84 4.43 6.04
N TYR A 17 5.93 4.66 6.77
CA TYR A 17 6.43 3.72 7.79
C TYR A 17 5.38 3.50 8.89
N ASN A 18 5.18 2.25 9.30
CA ASN A 18 4.29 1.88 10.40
C ASN A 18 5.13 1.38 11.59
N GLU A 19 5.16 2.15 12.68
CA GLU A 19 5.95 1.79 13.87
C GLU A 19 5.46 0.51 14.56
N GLU A 20 4.17 0.18 14.44
CA GLU A 20 3.58 -1.02 15.02
C GLU A 20 4.05 -2.27 14.29
N THR A 21 3.92 -2.29 12.95
CA THR A 21 4.31 -3.45 12.14
C THR A 21 5.83 -3.52 11.93
N ALA A 22 6.57 -2.43 12.12
CA ALA A 22 8.03 -2.47 12.02
C ALA A 22 8.72 -3.28 13.13
N GLN A 23 8.05 -3.54 14.26
CA GLN A 23 8.62 -4.37 15.33
C GLN A 23 8.85 -5.83 14.89
N ASN A 24 8.05 -6.32 13.94
CA ASN A 24 8.10 -7.71 13.47
C ASN A 24 8.27 -7.84 11.94
N ASN A 25 8.24 -6.73 11.19
CA ASN A 25 8.48 -6.71 9.76
C ASN A 25 9.93 -6.31 9.45
N TYR A 26 10.76 -7.31 9.10
CA TYR A 26 12.18 -7.13 8.76
C TYR A 26 12.43 -6.11 7.63
N PHE A 27 11.45 -5.89 6.74
CA PHE A 27 11.56 -4.96 5.63
C PHE A 27 11.33 -3.49 6.03
N GLN A 28 10.72 -3.24 7.20
CA GLN A 28 10.48 -1.88 7.68
C GLN A 28 11.65 -1.39 8.53
N GLN A 29 12.66 -0.86 7.86
CA GLN A 29 13.83 -0.26 8.50
C GLN A 29 13.73 1.27 8.45
N LYS A 30 13.97 1.94 9.58
CA LYS A 30 14.14 3.40 9.58
C LYS A 30 15.44 3.74 8.84
N THR A 31 15.33 4.68 7.92
CA THR A 31 16.45 5.24 7.17
C THR A 31 16.50 6.75 7.40
N GLU A 32 17.59 7.42 7.03
CA GLU A 32 17.65 8.89 7.11
C GLU A 32 16.55 9.57 6.26
N LEU A 33 16.06 8.88 5.22
CA LEU A 33 14.94 9.33 4.39
C LEU A 33 13.58 9.18 5.09
N SER A 34 13.50 8.36 6.14
CA SER A 34 12.28 8.14 6.92
C SER A 34 11.88 9.38 7.72
N ASP A 35 12.84 10.24 8.07
CA ASP A 35 12.61 11.43 8.90
C ASP A 35 12.45 12.73 8.08
N GLN A 36 12.67 12.68 6.76
CA GLN A 36 12.52 13.84 5.88
C GLN A 36 11.12 13.88 5.26
N GLU A 37 10.32 14.89 5.60
CA GLU A 37 8.93 15.03 5.16
C GLU A 37 8.79 15.03 3.62
N SER A 38 9.67 15.76 2.92
CA SER A 38 9.68 15.79 1.45
C SER A 38 9.96 14.43 0.82
N GLU A 39 10.75 13.59 1.49
CA GLU A 39 11.07 12.24 1.04
C GLU A 39 9.92 11.28 1.31
N GLN A 40 9.25 11.42 2.47
CA GLN A 40 8.04 10.67 2.78
C GLN A 40 6.92 10.92 1.76
N ASP A 41 6.72 12.17 1.36
CA ASP A 41 5.71 12.50 0.34
C ASP A 41 6.09 11.90 -1.02
N ARG A 42 7.36 11.96 -1.41
CA ARG A 42 7.83 11.34 -2.66
C ARG A 42 7.66 9.82 -2.64
N ILE A 43 7.91 9.16 -1.51
CA ILE A 43 7.70 7.73 -1.33
C ILE A 43 6.21 7.41 -1.45
N ALA A 44 5.34 8.17 -0.79
CA ALA A 44 3.89 7.98 -0.86
C ALA A 44 3.36 8.15 -2.31
N GLU A 45 3.82 9.17 -3.03
CA GLU A 45 3.47 9.39 -4.43
C GLU A 45 3.94 8.25 -5.35
N ASN A 46 5.17 7.76 -5.14
CA ASN A 46 5.70 6.63 -5.90
C ASN A 46 4.91 5.35 -5.61
N ALA A 47 4.59 5.07 -4.34
CA ALA A 47 3.77 3.92 -3.96
C ALA A 47 2.38 3.97 -4.59
N LEU A 48 1.75 5.15 -4.63
CA LEU A 48 0.47 5.34 -5.33
C LEU A 48 0.59 5.07 -6.83
N ARG A 49 1.66 5.56 -7.47
CA ARG A 49 1.91 5.34 -8.89
C ARG A 49 2.12 3.85 -9.21
N GLU A 50 2.89 3.15 -8.38
CA GLU A 50 3.15 1.71 -8.51
C GLU A 50 1.88 0.89 -8.28
N PHE A 51 1.08 1.25 -7.26
CA PHE A 51 -0.22 0.64 -7.00
C PHE A 51 -1.16 0.78 -8.20
N ASP A 52 -1.32 2.00 -8.73
CA ASP A 52 -2.20 2.27 -9.86
C ASP A 52 -1.72 1.54 -11.14
N ALA A 53 -0.41 1.45 -11.34
CA ALA A 53 0.17 0.66 -12.43
C ALA A 53 -0.12 -0.85 -12.27
N PHE A 54 -0.03 -1.38 -11.05
CA PHE A 54 -0.32 -2.79 -10.78
C PHE A 54 -1.80 -3.12 -10.95
N VAL A 55 -2.70 -2.25 -10.43
CA VAL A 55 -4.14 -2.35 -10.67
C VAL A 55 -4.46 -2.38 -12.16
N LYS A 56 -3.83 -1.50 -12.96
CA LYS A 56 -4.00 -1.46 -14.40
C LYS A 56 -3.53 -2.76 -15.06
N LEU A 57 -2.39 -3.30 -14.66
CA LEU A 57 -1.85 -4.56 -15.18
C LEU A 57 -2.78 -5.74 -14.88
N LEU A 58 -3.27 -5.85 -13.65
CA LEU A 58 -4.18 -6.93 -13.23
C LEU A 58 -5.50 -6.86 -14.00
N LYS A 59 -6.09 -5.67 -14.12
CA LYS A 59 -7.31 -5.46 -14.92
C LYS A 59 -7.10 -5.80 -16.39
N ALA A 60 -5.93 -5.48 -16.96
CA ALA A 60 -5.59 -5.82 -18.34
C ALA A 60 -5.41 -7.33 -18.60
N ASN A 61 -5.28 -8.13 -17.53
CA ASN A 61 -5.21 -9.59 -17.58
C ASN A 61 -6.50 -10.25 -17.05
N ASP A 62 -7.62 -9.52 -17.09
CA ASP A 62 -8.97 -10.01 -16.72
C ASP A 62 -9.08 -10.56 -15.29
N VAL A 63 -8.25 -10.07 -14.35
CA VAL A 63 -8.37 -10.39 -12.92
C VAL A 63 -9.58 -9.67 -12.31
N ASP A 64 -10.46 -10.41 -11.61
CA ASP A 64 -11.60 -9.84 -10.89
C ASP A 64 -11.11 -9.05 -9.66
N LEU A 65 -11.03 -7.74 -9.81
CA LEU A 65 -10.39 -6.83 -8.86
C LEU A 65 -11.41 -5.90 -8.21
N THR A 66 -11.45 -5.90 -6.87
CA THR A 66 -12.13 -4.86 -6.08
C THR A 66 -11.10 -3.93 -5.46
N VAL A 67 -11.18 -2.64 -5.77
CA VAL A 67 -10.31 -1.61 -5.16
C VAL A 67 -11.13 -0.76 -4.20
N VAL A 68 -10.72 -0.70 -2.95
CA VAL A 68 -11.29 0.20 -1.94
C VAL A 68 -10.36 1.40 -1.78
N GLN A 69 -10.90 2.61 -1.79
CA GLN A 69 -10.13 3.82 -1.52
C GLN A 69 -10.09 4.07 -0.01
N ASP A 70 -8.88 4.21 0.53
CA ASP A 70 -8.64 4.59 1.91
C ASP A 70 -8.87 6.09 2.15
N THR A 71 -9.04 6.48 3.40
CA THR A 71 -9.31 7.87 3.83
C THR A 71 -8.11 8.46 4.57
N ALA A 72 -7.98 9.78 4.58
CA ALA A 72 -6.87 10.44 5.28
C ALA A 72 -6.92 10.27 6.80
N GLU A 73 -8.13 10.09 7.35
CA GLU A 73 -8.36 9.84 8.77
C GLU A 73 -9.29 8.62 8.94
N PRO A 74 -8.98 7.69 9.86
CA PRO A 74 -7.76 7.64 10.70
C PRO A 74 -6.50 7.39 9.87
N LYS A 75 -5.32 7.71 10.42
CA LYS A 75 -4.04 7.43 9.76
C LYS A 75 -3.78 5.93 9.68
N THR A 76 -3.60 5.44 8.46
CA THR A 76 -3.46 4.03 8.10
C THR A 76 -2.24 3.83 7.17
N PRO A 77 -1.01 3.90 7.71
CA PRO A 77 0.23 4.04 6.93
C PRO A 77 0.54 2.87 5.99
N ASP A 78 0.01 1.68 6.29
CA ASP A 78 0.23 0.44 5.57
C ASP A 78 -1.09 -0.23 5.12
N SER A 79 -2.18 0.53 4.98
CA SER A 79 -3.49 0.05 4.51
C SER A 79 -3.45 -0.63 3.14
N ILE A 80 -2.43 -0.33 2.33
CA ILE A 80 -2.16 -0.98 1.04
C ILE A 80 -2.04 -2.51 1.15
N PHE A 81 -1.77 -3.04 2.35
CA PHE A 81 -1.74 -4.47 2.66
C PHE A 81 -3.05 -4.88 3.37
N PRO A 82 -4.12 -5.22 2.64
CA PRO A 82 -5.43 -5.55 3.23
C PRO A 82 -5.47 -6.87 4.00
N ASN A 83 -4.35 -7.60 4.06
CA ASN A 83 -4.18 -8.88 4.70
C ASN A 83 -3.27 -8.84 5.94
N ASN A 84 -2.97 -7.63 6.43
CA ASN A 84 -2.33 -7.42 7.73
C ASN A 84 -3.30 -7.65 8.89
#